data_AF-A0A1S1Q9X9-F1
#
_entry.id   AF-A0A1S1Q9X9-F1
#
_cell.length_a   1.000
_cell.length_b   1.000
_cell.length_c   1.000
_cell.angle_alpha   90.00
_cell.angle_beta   90.00
_cell.angle_gamma   90.00
#
_symmetry.space_group_name_H-M   'P 1'
#
loop_
_entity.id
_entity.type
_entity.pdbx_description
1 polymer ?
#
loop_
_entity_poly.entity_id
_entity_poly.type
_entity_poly.pdbx_seq_one_letter_code
_entity_poly.pdbx_strand_id
1 'polypeptide(L)' 'MSRLYNPPAEMFAHISAAGTAQDVAGFLAPCIQAGARTLTLIPVADTVHEGIEQAAEVRDLLRAGAA' A
#
# COMPACT_ATOMS: atom_id res chain seq x y z
N MET A 1 -5.13 -25.67 -12.43
CA MET A 1 -4.11 -25.81 -11.35
C MET A 1 -3.76 -24.43 -10.84
N SER A 2 -4.32 -24.00 -9.71
CA SER A 2 -3.99 -22.70 -9.13
C SER A 2 -2.65 -22.82 -8.40
N ARG A 3 -1.56 -22.35 -9.02
CA ARG A 3 -0.33 -22.09 -8.30
C ARG A 3 -0.55 -20.85 -7.46
N LEU A 4 -0.48 -20.99 -6.15
CA LEU A 4 -0.32 -19.85 -5.25
C LEU A 4 0.96 -19.13 -5.70
N TYR A 5 0.82 -17.85 -6.06
CA TYR A 5 1.95 -16.99 -6.36
C TYR A 5 2.86 -17.00 -5.12
N ASN A 6 4.05 -17.60 -5.23
CA ASN A 6 5.11 -17.50 -4.24
C ASN A 6 6.18 -16.55 -4.78
N PRO A 7 5.89 -15.23 -4.84
CA PRO A 7 6.87 -14.26 -5.30
C PRO A 7 8.13 -14.34 -4.43
N PRO A 8 9.33 -14.24 -5.03
CA PRO A 8 10.57 -14.27 -4.28
C PRO A 8 10.59 -13.18 -3.21
N ALA A 9 11.13 -13.49 -2.03
CA ALA A 9 11.23 -12.55 -0.91
C ALA A 9 11.95 -11.24 -1.28
N GLU A 10 12.84 -11.30 -2.28
CA GLU A 10 13.56 -10.19 -2.89
C GLU A 10 12.62 -9.13 -3.48
N MET A 11 11.44 -9.51 -3.98
CA MET A 11 10.42 -8.55 -4.45
C MET A 11 9.82 -7.72 -3.31
N PHE A 12 9.93 -8.21 -2.08
CA PHE A 12 9.49 -7.51 -0.87
C PHE A 12 10.61 -6.70 -0.21
N ALA A 13 11.85 -6.76 -0.72
CA ALA A 13 13.02 -6.10 -0.12
C ALA A 13 12.93 -4.56 -0.08
N HIS A 14 12.02 -3.97 -0.85
CA HIS A 14 11.75 -2.53 -0.87
C HIS A 14 10.37 -2.15 -0.30
N ILE A 15 9.62 -3.13 0.23
CA ILE A 15 8.31 -2.87 0.83
C ILE A 15 8.53 -2.56 2.30
N SER A 16 8.60 -1.26 2.61
CA SER A 16 8.81 -0.80 3.98
C SER A 16 7.93 0.40 4.29
N ALA A 17 6.62 0.21 4.09
CA ALA A 17 5.64 0.99 4.81
C ALA A 17 4.90 0.01 5.73
N ALA A 18 5.40 -0.10 6.97
CA ALA A 18 4.78 -0.89 8.03
C ALA A 18 4.34 0.08 9.11
N GLY A 19 3.07 0.01 9.51
CA GLY A 19 2.49 0.96 10.46
C GLY A 19 1.02 1.23 10.17
N THR A 20 0.58 2.43 10.52
CA THR A 20 -0.78 2.93 10.29
C THR A 20 -0.98 3.38 8.84
N ALA A 21 -2.23 3.62 8.44
CA ALA A 21 -2.54 4.17 7.13
C ALA A 21 -1.84 5.52 6.88
N GLN A 22 -1.63 6.33 7.92
CA GLN A 22 -0.91 7.60 7.90
C GLN A 22 0.57 7.42 7.60
N ASP A 23 1.22 6.42 8.20
CA ASP A 23 2.64 6.12 7.93
C ASP A 23 2.82 5.70 6.47
N VAL A 24 1.92 4.86 5.96
CA VAL A 24 1.92 4.40 4.58
C VAL A 24 1.66 5.56 3.61
N ALA A 25 0.69 6.42 3.89
CA ALA A 25 0.40 7.60 3.09
C ALA A 25 1.61 8.58 3.07
N GLY A 26 2.24 8.81 4.22
CA GLY A 26 3.45 9.64 4.32
C GLY A 26 4.61 9.08 3.50
N PHE A 27 4.82 7.77 3.53
CA PHE A 27 5.85 7.11 2.73
C PHE A 27 5.57 7.18 1.22
N LEU A 28 4.30 7.09 0.81
CA LEU A 28 3.92 7.11 -0.60
C LEU A 28 3.80 8.52 -1.19
N ALA A 29 3.67 9.56 -0.36
CA ALA A 29 3.53 10.94 -0.81
C ALA A 29 4.66 11.37 -1.78
N PRO A 30 5.97 11.14 -1.50
CA PRO A 30 7.05 11.46 -2.43
C PRO A 30 6.93 10.72 -3.78
N CYS A 31 6.46 9.48 -3.80
CA CYS A 31 6.26 8.71 -5.04
C CYS A 31 5.19 9.36 -5.92
N ILE A 32 4.10 9.85 -5.33
CA ILE A 32 3.04 10.57 -6.06
C ILE A 32 3.57 11.90 -6.59
N GLN A 33 4.34 12.65 -5.78
CA GLN A 33 4.98 13.90 -6.22
C GLN A 33 5.96 13.67 -7.37
N ALA A 34 6.65 12.52 -7.39
CA ALA A 34 7.50 12.08 -8.49
C ALA A 34 6.72 11.60 -9.74
N GLY A 35 5.38 11.58 -9.67
CA GLY A 35 4.49 11.28 -10.80
C GLY A 35 3.91 9.86 -10.81
N ALA A 36 4.08 9.08 -9.73
CA ALA A 36 3.46 7.76 -9.63
C ALA A 36 1.93 7.86 -9.73
N ARG A 37 1.33 7.04 -10.62
CA ARG A 37 -0.13 6.98 -10.85
C ARG A 37 -0.77 5.70 -10.35
N THR A 38 0.03 4.64 -10.25
CA THR A 38 -0.42 3.33 -9.80
C THR A 38 0.46 2.88 -8.66
N LEU A 39 -0.16 2.55 -7.53
CA LEU A 39 0.50 2.06 -6.33
C LEU A 39 -0.10 0.70 -5.97
N THR A 40 0.76 -0.26 -5.64
CA THR A 40 0.34 -1.58 -5.15
C THR A 40 0.53 -1.61 -3.65
N LEU A 41 -0.56 -1.84 -2.92
CA LEU A 41 -0.54 -2.02 -1.47
C LEU A 41 -0.71 -3.49 -1.14
N ILE A 42 0.03 -3.96 -0.13
CA ILE A 42 -0.11 -5.31 0.43
C ILE A 42 -0.57 -5.12 1.88
N PRO A 43 -1.89 -5.13 2.14
CA PRO A 43 -2.40 -4.98 3.50
C PRO A 43 -2.14 -6.27 4.30
N VAL A 44 -1.89 -6.11 5.59
CA VAL A 44 -1.85 -7.20 6.57
C VAL A 44 -3.10 -7.08 7.43
N ALA A 45 -4.08 -7.96 7.20
CA ALA A 45 -5.37 -7.96 7.88
C ALA A 45 -5.88 -9.39 8.07
N ASP A 46 -6.74 -9.59 9.07
CA ASP A 46 -7.34 -10.90 9.36
C ASP A 46 -8.40 -11.27 8.33
N THR A 47 -9.01 -10.26 7.69
CA THR A 47 -9.98 -10.44 6.61
C THR A 47 -9.65 -9.63 5.36
N VAL A 48 -10.13 -10.11 4.22
CA VAL A 48 -10.04 -9.38 2.94
C VAL A 48 -10.74 -8.02 3.03
N HIS A 49 -11.88 -7.95 3.72
CA HIS A 49 -12.65 -6.72 3.84
C HIS A 49 -11.87 -5.66 4.61
N GLU A 50 -11.28 -6.00 5.75
CA GLU A 50 -10.40 -5.09 6.50
C GLU A 50 -9.21 -4.62 5.67
N GLY A 51 -8.59 -5.52 4.88
CA GLY A 51 -7.51 -5.13 3.99
C GLY A 51 -7.94 -4.12 2.90
N ILE A 52 -9.18 -4.24 2.41
CA ILE A 52 -9.76 -3.27 1.47
C ILE A 52 -10.01 -1.93 2.15
N GLU A 53 -10.57 -1.92 3.36
CA GLU A 53 -10.82 -0.69 4.13
C GLU A 53 -9.52 0.04 4.48
N GLN A 54 -8.48 -0.69 4.91
CA GLN A 54 -7.16 -0.12 5.17
C GLN A 54 -6.55 0.52 3.91
N ALA A 55 -6.66 -0.14 2.75
CA ALA A 55 -6.18 0.41 1.49
C ALA A 55 -6.98 1.65 1.06
N ALA A 56 -8.29 1.68 1.35
CA ALA A 56 -9.15 2.84 1.10
C ALA A 56 -8.75 4.03 1.99
N GLU A 57 -8.44 3.80 3.27
CA GLU A 57 -7.97 4.84 4.18
C GLU A 57 -6.67 5.49 3.70
N VAL A 58 -5.69 4.69 3.28
CA VAL A 58 -4.44 5.19 2.68
C VAL A 58 -4.72 6.07 1.46
N ARG A 59 -5.61 5.63 0.56
CA ARG A 59 -6.00 6.41 -0.62
C ARG A 59 -6.63 7.76 -0.22
N ASP A 60 -7.49 7.76 0.78
CA ASP A 60 -8.22 8.97 1.18
C ASP A 60 -7.27 9.97 1.85
N LEU A 61 -6.29 9.50 2.64
CA LEU A 61 -5.21 10.32 3.19
C LEU A 61 -4.33 10.94 2.09
N LEU A 62 -3.95 10.15 1.09
CA LEU A 62 -3.16 10.62 -0.05
C LEU A 62 -3.92 11.67 -0.88
N ARG A 63 -5.25 11.56 -0.98
CA ARG A 63 -6.09 12.56 -1.65
C ARG A 63 -6.25 13.82 -0.82
N ALA A 64 -6.42 13.70 0.50
CA ALA A 64 -6.56 14.83 1.40
C ALA A 64 -5.28 15.68 1.49
N GLY A 65 -4.10 15.06 1.40
CA GLY A 65 -2.80 15.77 1.36
C GLY A 65 -2.35 16.26 -0.02
N ALA A 66 -3.12 15.97 -1.08
CA ALA A 66 -2.83 16.40 -2.46
C ALA A 66 -3.66 17.63 -2.91
N ALA A 67 -4.52 18.16 -2.03
CA ALA A 67 -5.26 19.41 -2.22
C ALA A 67 -4.45 20.61 -1.68
#